data_AF-A0A8D8DSN4-F1
#
_entry.id   AF-A0A8D8DSN4-F1
#
_cell.length_a   1.000
_cell.length_b   1.000
_cell.length_c   1.000
_cell.angle_alpha   90.00
_cell.angle_beta   90.00
_cell.angle_gamma   90.00
#
_symmetry.space_group_name_H-M   'P 1'
#
loop_
_entity.id
_entity.type
_entity.pdbx_description
1 polymer ?
#
loop_
_entity_poly.entity_id
_entity_poly.type
_entity_poly.pdbx_seq_one_letter_code
_entity_poly.pdbx_strand_id
1 'polypeptide(L)'
;MAKEILRSITKAFESKVMTCVPSSVDIFSNASRMDLLIHSGGMQIAYHTLLSLTGPIKGMNRLPGLSLTPPQIFYLMSAQELCAESEYNGVDVNSNDFDEM
;
A
#
# COMPACT_ATOMS: atom_id res chain seq x y z
N MET A 1 -0.71 32.70 -2.91
CA MET A 1 -0.53 32.01 -1.61
C MET A 1 -1.12 30.59 -1.59
N ALA A 2 -2.42 30.34 -1.40
CA ALA A 2 -2.96 28.95 -1.31
C ALA A 2 -2.67 28.08 -2.56
N LYS A 3 -2.80 28.65 -3.76
CA LYS A 3 -2.46 27.98 -5.03
C LYS A 3 -0.99 27.60 -5.16
N GLU A 4 -0.08 28.42 -4.63
CA GLU A 4 1.36 28.14 -4.67
C GLU A 4 1.77 27.10 -3.63
N ILE A 5 1.12 27.10 -2.47
CA ILE A 5 1.29 26.06 -1.45
C ILE A 5 0.88 24.70 -2.03
N LEU A 6 -0.30 24.62 -2.65
CA LEU A 6 -0.76 23.40 -3.31
C LEU A 6 0.22 22.93 -4.39
N ARG A 7 0.71 23.85 -5.24
CA ARG A 7 1.69 23.51 -6.29
C ARG A 7 3.02 23.00 -5.72
N SER A 8 3.48 23.58 -4.62
CA SER A 8 4.70 23.15 -3.92
C SER A 8 4.54 21.74 -3.33
N ILE A 9 3.38 21.48 -2.71
CA ILE A 9 3.03 20.16 -2.16
C ILE A 9 2.99 19.12 -3.29
N THR A 10 2.32 19.41 -4.41
CA THR A 10 2.26 18.50 -5.57
C THR A 10 3.64 18.17 -6.09
N LYS A 11 4.52 19.17 -6.27
CA LYS A 11 5.88 18.95 -6.78
C LYS A 11 6.75 18.12 -5.84
N ALA A 12 6.64 18.35 -4.53
CA ALA A 12 7.34 17.56 -3.52
C ALA A 12 6.82 16.10 -3.49
N PHE A 13 5.51 15.93 -3.71
CA PHE A 13 4.88 14.62 -3.76
C PHE A 13 5.31 13.83 -5.01
N GLU A 14 5.26 14.42 -6.20
CA GLU A 14 5.74 13.82 -7.45
C GLU A 14 7.21 13.37 -7.36
N SER A 15 8.07 14.20 -6.76
CA SER A 15 9.48 13.84 -6.53
C SER A 15 9.62 12.61 -5.63
N LYS A 16 8.80 12.50 -4.58
CA LYS A 16 8.79 11.31 -3.70
C LYS A 16 8.28 10.07 -4.43
N VAL A 17 7.23 10.19 -5.25
CA VAL A 17 6.75 9.07 -6.08
C VAL A 17 7.87 8.54 -6.97
N MET A 18 8.58 9.44 -7.67
CA MET A 18 9.65 9.06 -8.60
C MET A 18 10.87 8.43 -7.91
N THR A 19 11.14 8.82 -6.66
CA THR A 19 12.33 8.36 -5.91
C THR A 19 12.05 7.11 -5.07
N CYS A 20 10.87 7.01 -4.46
CA CYS A 20 10.59 6.00 -3.43
C CYS A 20 9.77 4.82 -3.95
N VAL A 21 8.96 5.00 -5.00
CA VAL A 21 8.19 3.91 -5.61
C VAL A 21 9.05 3.32 -6.74
N PRO A 22 9.44 2.04 -6.70
CA PRO A 22 10.24 1.42 -7.76
C PRO A 22 9.55 1.52 -9.12
N SER A 23 10.33 1.66 -10.19
CA SER A 23 9.78 1.60 -11.57
C SER A 23 9.26 0.20 -11.94
N SER A 24 9.66 -0.84 -11.21
CA SER A 24 9.17 -2.20 -11.42
C SER A 24 7.66 -2.33 -11.23
N VAL A 25 7.03 -1.40 -10.49
CA VAL A 25 5.58 -1.30 -10.33
C VAL A 25 4.85 -1.21 -11.67
N ASP A 26 5.43 -0.49 -12.64
CA ASP A 26 4.82 -0.25 -13.94
C ASP A 26 4.67 -1.55 -14.77
N ILE A 27 5.34 -2.64 -14.34
CA ILE A 27 5.30 -3.97 -14.97
C ILE A 27 4.27 -4.88 -14.28
N PHE A 28 4.14 -4.78 -12.96
CA PHE A 28 3.33 -5.71 -12.16
C PHE A 28 1.91 -5.22 -11.86
N SER A 29 1.58 -3.97 -12.20
CA SER A 29 0.29 -3.38 -11.86
C SER A 29 -0.16 -2.34 -12.88
N ASN A 30 -1.46 -2.31 -13.16
CA ASN A 30 -2.10 -1.19 -13.88
C ASN A 30 -2.28 0.05 -12.99
N ALA A 31 -1.95 -0.03 -11.69
CA ALA A 31 -2.03 1.10 -10.78
C ALA A 31 -0.90 2.09 -11.05
N SER A 32 -1.19 3.39 -11.03
CA SER A 32 -0.14 4.38 -11.16
C SER A 32 0.79 4.34 -9.95
N ARG A 33 2.07 4.72 -10.13
CA ARG A 33 3.01 4.90 -9.01
C ARG A 33 2.47 5.86 -7.94
N MET A 34 1.62 6.81 -8.34
CA MET A 34 0.92 7.72 -7.45
C MET A 34 -0.13 6.99 -6.60
N ASP A 35 -0.93 6.10 -7.20
CA ASP A 35 -1.92 5.30 -6.48
C ASP A 35 -1.26 4.39 -5.44
N LEU A 36 -0.13 3.76 -5.79
CA LEU A 36 0.62 2.95 -4.83
C LEU A 36 1.18 3.77 -3.66
N LEU A 37 1.67 4.98 -3.92
CA LEU A 37 2.15 5.85 -2.84
C LEU A 37 1.01 6.27 -1.92
N ILE A 38 -0.16 6.60 -2.49
CA ILE A 38 -1.36 6.95 -1.72
C ILE A 38 -1.82 5.75 -0.89
N HIS A 39 -1.91 4.56 -1.49
CA HIS A 39 -2.32 3.35 -0.80
C HIS A 39 -1.35 2.99 0.34
N SER A 40 -0.04 3.03 0.09
CA SER A 40 0.99 2.78 1.09
C SER A 40 0.92 3.79 2.25
N GLY A 41 0.77 5.07 1.95
CA GLY A 41 0.63 6.12 2.96
C GLY A 41 -0.65 5.99 3.77
N GLY A 42 -1.78 5.69 3.11
CA GLY A 42 -3.07 5.45 3.77
C GLY A 42 -3.01 4.24 4.71
N MET A 43 -2.41 3.13 4.26
CA MET A 43 -2.23 1.94 5.09
C MET A 43 -1.36 2.21 6.32
N GLN A 44 -0.28 2.96 6.16
CA GLN A 44 0.57 3.36 7.28
C GLN A 44 -0.21 4.21 8.31
N ILE A 45 -0.98 5.20 7.86
CA ILE A 45 -1.80 6.04 8.74
C ILE A 45 -2.87 5.19 9.45
N ALA A 46 -3.54 4.29 8.73
CA ALA A 46 -4.56 3.41 9.28
C ALA A 46 -3.98 2.48 10.35
N TYR A 47 -2.83 1.87 10.09
CA TYR A 47 -2.13 1.02 11.06
C TYR A 47 -1.75 1.80 12.33
N HIS A 48 -1.16 3.00 12.18
CA HIS A 48 -0.81 3.81 13.34
C HIS A 48 -2.04 4.30 14.12
N THR A 49 -3.13 4.63 13.42
CA THR A 49 -4.40 5.01 14.04
C THR A 49 -4.98 3.85 14.84
N LEU A 50 -4.94 2.63 14.29
CA LEU A 50 -5.35 1.41 15.00
C LEU A 50 -4.55 1.27 16.30
N LEU A 51 -3.22 1.38 16.23
CA LEU A 51 -2.36 1.32 17.42
C LEU A 51 -2.69 2.40 18.44
N SER A 52 -2.99 3.63 18.00
CA SER A 52 -3.39 4.72 18.90
C SER A 52 -4.73 4.47 19.58
N LEU A 53 -5.69 3.85 18.89
CA LEU A 53 -7.03 3.56 19.43
C LEU A 53 -7.06 2.32 20.33
N THR A 54 -6.33 1.27 19.98
CA THR A 54 -6.36 -0.01 20.72
C THR A 54 -5.31 -0.12 21.82
N GLY A 55 -4.38 0.84 21.89
CA GLY A 55 -3.20 0.74 22.75
C GLY A 55 -2.15 -0.24 22.20
N PRO A 56 -1.19 -0.69 23.03
CA PRO A 56 -0.10 -1.56 22.58
C PRO A 56 -0.63 -2.83 21.92
N ILE A 57 0.05 -3.30 20.88
CA ILE A 57 -0.29 -4.51 20.07
C ILE A 57 -0.69 -5.72 20.93
N LYS A 58 -0.13 -5.85 22.14
CA LYS A 58 -0.42 -6.94 23.08
C LYS A 58 -1.85 -6.96 23.62
N GLY A 59 -2.62 -5.86 23.50
CA GLY A 59 -4.00 -5.75 23.97
C GLY A 59 -5.07 -6.06 22.91
N MET A 60 -4.69 -6.24 21.65
CA MET A 60 -5.64 -6.59 20.60
C MET A 60 -5.95 -8.09 20.63
N ASN A 61 -7.23 -8.43 20.65
CA ASN A 61 -7.69 -9.82 20.62
C ASN A 61 -7.29 -10.50 19.32
N ARG A 62 -6.84 -11.75 19.43
CA ARG A 62 -6.63 -12.62 18.27
C ARG A 62 -7.97 -13.10 17.73
N LEU A 63 -8.02 -13.35 16.44
CA LEU A 63 -9.18 -13.98 15.82
C LEU A 63 -9.20 -15.48 16.15
N PRO A 64 -10.29 -16.01 16.71
CA PRO A 64 -10.44 -17.45 16.93
C PRO A 64 -10.28 -18.23 15.63
N GLY A 65 -9.53 -19.33 15.66
CA GLY A 65 -9.28 -20.15 14.47
C GLY A 65 -8.15 -19.66 13.55
N LEU A 66 -7.56 -18.49 13.82
CA LEU A 66 -6.40 -17.96 13.09
C LEU A 66 -5.20 -17.81 14.03
N SER A 67 -4.09 -18.48 13.72
CA SER A 67 -2.83 -18.33 14.45
C SER A 67 -2.05 -17.09 13.99
N LEU A 68 -2.72 -15.94 13.99
CA LEU A 68 -2.16 -14.66 13.55
C LEU A 68 -2.10 -13.66 14.69
N THR A 69 -1.05 -12.85 14.70
CA THR A 69 -0.92 -11.68 15.57
C THR A 69 -1.78 -10.54 15.06
N PRO A 70 -2.17 -9.58 15.92
CA PRO A 70 -2.97 -8.43 15.50
C PRO A 70 -2.42 -7.64 14.31
N PRO A 71 -1.10 -7.37 14.19
CA PRO A 71 -0.53 -6.74 12.99
C PRO A 71 -0.68 -7.59 11.73
N GLN A 72 -0.52 -8.91 11.84
CA GLN A 72 -0.73 -9.82 10.71
C GLN A 72 -2.20 -9.82 10.27
N ILE A 73 -3.14 -9.75 11.21
CA ILE A 73 -4.58 -9.65 10.91
C ILE A 73 -4.87 -8.34 10.16
N PHE A 74 -4.29 -7.21 10.59
CA PHE A 74 -4.46 -5.94 9.89
C PHE A 74 -4.03 -6.04 8.43
N TYR A 75 -2.81 -6.51 8.15
CA TYR A 75 -2.32 -6.63 6.78
C TYR A 75 -3.08 -7.67 5.97
N LEU A 76 -3.53 -8.76 6.59
CA LEU A 76 -4.36 -9.77 5.91
C LEU A 76 -5.70 -9.16 5.46
N MET A 77 -6.39 -8.43 6.33
CA MET A 77 -7.66 -7.77 5.99
C MET A 77 -7.48 -6.73 4.89
N SER A 78 -6.45 -5.89 4.98
CA SER A 78 -6.14 -4.89 3.94
C SER A 78 -5.84 -5.55 2.59
N ALA A 79 -5.14 -6.68 2.57
CA ALA A 79 -4.88 -7.42 1.33
C ALA A 79 -6.14 -8.09 0.76
N GLN A 80 -7.04 -8.58 1.62
CA GLN A 80 -8.29 -9.21 1.19
C GLN A 80 -9.25 -8.22 0.50
N GLU A 81 -9.19 -6.93 0.83
CA GLU A 81 -9.94 -5.88 0.13
C GLU A 81 -9.57 -5.85 -1.36
N LEU A 82 -8.28 -6.04 -1.67
CA LEU A 82 -7.77 -6.08 -3.04
C LEU A 82 -8.15 -7.36 -3.78
N CYS A 83 -8.46 -8.46 -3.08
CA CYS A 83 -8.88 -9.71 -3.74
C CYS A 83 -10.21 -9.57 -4.49
N ALA A 84 -11.09 -8.64 -4.10
CA ALA A 84 -12.32 -8.36 -4.82
C ALA A 84 -12.10 -7.50 -6.08
N GLU A 85 -11.00 -6.74 -6.12
CA GLU A 85 -10.62 -5.85 -7.23
C GLU A 85 -9.63 -6.50 -8.22
N SER A 86 -9.10 -7.67 -7.88
CA SER A 86 -8.07 -8.37 -8.66
C SER A 86 -8.68 -9.16 -9.82
N GLU A 87 -8.98 -8.50 -10.94
CA GLU A 87 -8.82 -9.16 -12.24
C GLU A 87 -7.33 -9.07 -12.60
N TYR A 88 -6.63 -10.20 -12.73
CA TYR A 88 -5.24 -10.26 -13.23
C TYR A 88 -5.09 -9.80 -14.71
N ASN A 89 -6.08 -9.08 -15.24
CA ASN A 89 -6.15 -8.53 -16.57
C ASN A 89 -5.23 -7.29 -16.65
N GLY A 90 -3.93 -7.51 -16.85
CA GLY A 90 -2.96 -6.42 -17.02
C GLY A 90 -1.53 -6.73 -16.62
N VAL A 91 -1.28 -7.85 -15.92
CA VAL A 91 0.09 -8.30 -15.66
C VAL A 91 0.64 -8.91 -16.95
N ASP A 92 1.68 -8.32 -17.53
CA ASP A 92 2.41 -8.95 -18.63
C ASP A 92 3.28 -10.07 -18.09
N VAL A 93 2.66 -11.24 -17.94
CA VAL A 93 3.32 -12.47 -17.48
C VAL A 93 4.39 -12.99 -18.46
N ASN A 94 4.58 -12.35 -19.62
CA ASN A 94 5.64 -12.66 -20.57
C ASN A 94 6.77 -11.63 -20.54
N SER A 95 6.78 -10.71 -19.57
CA SER A 95 7.91 -9.79 -19.39
C SER A 95 9.19 -10.56 -19.09
N ASN A 96 10.30 -10.16 -19.72
CA ASN A 96 11.64 -10.68 -19.44
C ASN A 96 12.09 -10.46 -17.98
N ASP A 97 11.39 -9.60 -17.21
CA ASP A 97 11.66 -9.40 -15.78
C ASP A 97 11.33 -10.66 -14.94
N PHE A 98 10.60 -11.63 -15.49
CA PHE A 98 10.30 -12.91 -14.85
C PHE A 98 11.29 -14.03 -15.18
N ASP A 99 12.17 -13.85 -16.16
CA ASP A 99 13.11 -14.88 -16.62
C ASP A 99 14.35 -15.03 -15.72
N GLU A 100 14.57 -14.09 -14.77
CA GLU A 100 15.72 -14.09 -13.84
C GLU A 100 15.37 -14.49 -12.38
N MET A 101 14.18 -15.04 -12.09
CA MET A 101 13.84 -15.57 -10.75
C MET A 101 14.16 -17.06 -10.60
#